data_AF-A0A5R9FC25-F1
#
_entry.id   AF-A0A5R9FC25-F1
#
_cell.length_a   1.000
_cell.length_b   1.000
_cell.length_c   1.000
_cell.angle_alpha   90.00
_cell.angle_beta   90.00
_cell.angle_gamma   90.00
#
_symmetry.space_group_name_H-M   'P 1'
#
loop_
_entity.id
_entity.type
_entity.pdbx_description
1 polymer ?
#
loop_
_entity_poly.entity_id
_entity_poly.type
_entity_poly.pdbx_seq_one_letter_code
_entity_poly.pdbx_strand_id
1 'polypeptide(L)'
;MKKSRVKSAVEVLMMLFYDEENKNEELALQTMELYISDLKMLSNIEFVAETIEKQKAFVLVHKLKLFDMEAAIKVERRLRGYPNYTVGELYWMRMRK
;
A
#
# COMPACT_ATOMS: atom_id res chain seq x y z
N MET A 1 3.45 9.68 -10.36
CA MET A 1 2.22 9.16 -11.03
C MET A 1 1.04 10.12 -10.79
N LYS A 2 0.08 10.26 -11.72
CA LYS A 2 -1.14 11.09 -11.50
C LYS A 2 -2.05 10.45 -10.46
N LYS A 3 -2.74 11.28 -9.65
CA LYS A 3 -3.67 10.84 -8.59
C LYS A 3 -4.72 9.83 -9.08
N SER A 4 -5.35 10.12 -10.23
CA SER A 4 -6.35 9.22 -10.83
C SER A 4 -5.81 7.83 -11.16
N ARG A 5 -4.54 7.73 -11.58
CA ARG A 5 -3.95 6.44 -11.91
C ARG A 5 -3.69 5.59 -10.67
N VAL A 6 -3.29 6.20 -9.55
CA VAL A 6 -3.08 5.46 -8.29
C VAL A 6 -4.42 4.95 -7.75
N LYS A 7 -5.49 5.74 -7.89
CA LYS A 7 -6.86 5.29 -7.59
C LYS A 7 -7.23 4.02 -8.37
N SER A 8 -7.06 4.05 -9.69
CA SER A 8 -7.33 2.89 -10.56
C SER A 8 -6.38 1.72 -10.28
N ALA A 9 -5.11 1.98 -9.96
CA ALA A 9 -4.15 0.95 -9.62
C ALA A 9 -4.56 0.18 -8.36
N VAL A 10 -4.99 0.87 -7.32
CA VAL A 10 -5.49 0.23 -6.08
C VAL A 10 -6.76 -0.58 -6.38
N GLU A 11 -7.69 -0.06 -7.18
CA GLU A 11 -8.90 -0.79 -7.61
C GLU A 11 -8.54 -2.09 -8.36
N VAL A 12 -7.64 -2.02 -9.35
CA VAL A 12 -7.19 -3.20 -10.11
C VAL A 12 -6.50 -4.21 -9.20
N LEU A 13 -5.63 -3.77 -8.30
CA LEU A 13 -4.95 -4.67 -7.38
C LEU A 13 -5.91 -5.32 -6.39
N MET A 14 -6.91 -4.57 -5.90
CA MET A 14 -7.94 -5.14 -5.02
C MET A 14 -8.75 -6.21 -5.72
N MET A 15 -9.13 -5.97 -6.97
CA MET A 15 -9.81 -6.94 -7.83
C MET A 15 -8.95 -8.20 -8.04
N LEU A 16 -7.70 -8.04 -8.50
CA LEU A 16 -6.83 -9.17 -8.81
C LEU A 16 -6.43 -10.01 -7.59
N PHE A 17 -6.30 -9.40 -6.40
CA PHE A 17 -5.92 -10.14 -5.19
C PHE A 17 -7.10 -10.72 -4.40
N TYR A 18 -8.27 -10.07 -4.43
CA TYR A 18 -9.32 -10.30 -3.44
C TYR A 18 -10.74 -10.43 -3.98
N ASP A 19 -11.00 -10.16 -5.26
CA ASP A 19 -12.33 -10.34 -5.86
C ASP A 19 -12.50 -11.78 -6.35
N GLU A 20 -13.48 -12.52 -5.84
CA GLU A 20 -13.64 -13.96 -6.13
C GLU A 20 -13.79 -14.29 -7.62
N GLU A 21 -14.36 -13.39 -8.43
CA GLU A 21 -14.58 -13.62 -9.86
C GLU A 21 -13.33 -13.31 -10.69
N ASN A 22 -12.54 -12.32 -10.26
CA ASN A 22 -11.41 -11.78 -11.03
C ASN A 22 -10.04 -12.10 -10.42
N LYS A 23 -10.00 -12.85 -9.31
CA LYS A 23 -8.77 -13.15 -8.58
C LYS A 23 -7.81 -13.96 -9.44
N ASN A 24 -6.62 -13.43 -9.60
CA ASN A 24 -5.51 -14.10 -10.26
C ASN A 24 -4.21 -13.64 -9.61
N GLU A 25 -3.63 -14.49 -8.76
CA GLU A 25 -2.47 -14.10 -7.95
C GLU A 25 -1.20 -13.84 -8.78
N GLU A 26 -0.97 -14.60 -9.86
CA GLU A 26 0.17 -14.40 -10.75
C GLU A 26 0.07 -13.03 -11.44
N LEU A 27 -1.09 -12.73 -12.04
CA LEU A 27 -1.34 -11.46 -12.70
C LEU A 27 -1.29 -10.30 -11.69
N ALA A 28 -1.79 -10.50 -10.47
CA ALA A 28 -1.74 -9.51 -9.40
C ALA A 28 -0.30 -9.14 -9.02
N LEU A 29 0.59 -10.15 -8.89
CA LEU A 29 2.00 -9.94 -8.56
C LEU A 29 2.74 -9.19 -9.68
N GLN A 30 2.57 -9.62 -10.94
CA GLN A 30 3.15 -8.93 -12.09
C GLN A 30 2.66 -7.49 -12.22
N THR A 31 1.35 -7.27 -12.00
CA THR A 31 0.74 -5.93 -12.03
C THR A 31 1.29 -5.05 -10.91
N MET A 32 1.48 -5.60 -9.71
CA MET A 32 2.04 -4.88 -8.58
C MET A 32 3.51 -4.49 -8.83
N GLU A 33 4.31 -5.40 -9.39
CA GLU A 33 5.69 -5.13 -9.78
C GLU A 33 5.76 -3.98 -10.79
N LEU A 34 4.95 -4.04 -11.86
CA LEU A 34 4.84 -2.96 -12.86
C LEU A 34 4.49 -1.61 -12.21
N TYR A 35 3.49 -1.59 -11.33
CA TYR A 35 3.05 -0.34 -10.69
C TYR A 35 4.12 0.25 -9.75
N ILE A 36 4.84 -0.58 -9.01
CA ILE A 36 5.87 -0.14 -8.06
C ILE A 36 7.15 0.24 -8.80
N SER A 37 7.70 -0.66 -9.61
CA SER A 37 9.02 -0.53 -10.24
C SER A 37 8.99 0.46 -11.40
N ASP A 38 8.03 0.32 -12.32
CA ASP A 38 8.05 1.06 -13.59
C ASP A 38 7.23 2.36 -13.49
N LEU A 39 6.05 2.30 -12.87
CA LEU A 39 5.19 3.48 -12.73
C LEU A 39 5.47 4.32 -11.48
N LYS A 40 6.39 3.87 -10.63
CA LYS A 40 6.80 4.53 -9.38
C LYS A 40 5.60 4.89 -8.51
N MET A 41 4.64 3.98 -8.35
CA MET A 41 3.40 4.20 -7.58
C MET A 41 3.69 4.71 -6.15
N LEU A 42 4.71 4.15 -5.51
CA LEU A 42 5.09 4.47 -4.12
C LEU A 42 5.93 5.75 -3.98
N SER A 43 6.19 6.48 -5.08
CA SER A 43 6.90 7.77 -5.05
C SER A 43 6.18 8.83 -4.20
N ASN A 44 4.85 8.73 -4.06
CA ASN A 44 4.06 9.63 -3.22
C ASN A 44 3.27 8.82 -2.19
N ILE A 45 3.92 8.56 -1.06
CA ILE A 45 3.38 7.75 0.06
C ILE A 45 2.08 8.34 0.61
N GLU A 46 2.00 9.67 0.75
CA GLU A 46 0.81 10.32 1.31
C GLU A 46 -0.42 10.05 0.45
N PHE A 47 -0.26 10.17 -0.87
CA PHE A 47 -1.36 9.94 -1.78
C PHE A 47 -1.79 8.48 -1.85
N VAL A 48 -0.83 7.54 -1.79
CA VAL A 48 -1.13 6.11 -1.74
C VAL A 48 -1.89 5.77 -0.45
N ALA A 49 -1.45 6.29 0.70
CA ALA A 49 -2.13 6.10 1.97
C ALA A 49 -3.55 6.68 1.95
N GLU A 50 -3.73 7.92 1.49
CA GLU A 50 -5.05 8.54 1.35
C GLU A 50 -5.99 7.73 0.44
N THR A 51 -5.45 7.17 -0.65
CA THR A 51 -6.23 6.33 -1.59
C THR A 51 -6.66 5.03 -0.93
N ILE A 52 -5.73 4.35 -0.25
CA ILE A 52 -6.01 3.11 0.49
C ILE A 52 -7.09 3.34 1.55
N GLU A 53 -6.99 4.43 2.30
CA GLU A 53 -7.99 4.79 3.31
C GLU A 53 -9.37 5.03 2.69
N LYS A 54 -9.44 5.86 1.63
CA LYS A 54 -10.71 6.19 0.95
C LYS A 54 -11.39 4.98 0.34
N GLN A 55 -10.62 4.05 -0.23
CA GLN A 55 -11.14 2.81 -0.83
C GLN A 55 -11.24 1.65 0.16
N LYS A 56 -10.88 1.86 1.44
CA LYS A 56 -10.83 0.82 2.49
C LYS A 56 -9.95 -0.39 2.12
N ALA A 57 -8.92 -0.17 1.30
CA ALA A 57 -8.03 -1.21 0.76
C ALA A 57 -6.87 -1.58 1.72
N PHE A 58 -7.11 -1.61 3.04
CA PHE A 58 -6.05 -1.74 4.05
C PHE A 58 -5.24 -3.04 3.91
N VAL A 59 -5.88 -4.12 3.46
CA VAL A 59 -5.25 -5.41 3.22
C VAL A 59 -4.12 -5.35 2.19
N LEU A 60 -4.20 -4.40 1.24
CA LEU A 60 -3.22 -4.23 0.18
C LEU A 60 -1.84 -3.81 0.73
N VAL A 61 -1.80 -3.16 1.90
CA VAL A 61 -0.54 -2.78 2.57
C VAL A 61 0.33 -4.00 2.87
N HIS A 62 -0.28 -5.16 3.16
CA HIS A 62 0.47 -6.40 3.36
C HIS A 62 1.13 -6.90 2.07
N LYS A 63 0.46 -6.76 0.92
CA LYS A 63 1.03 -7.12 -0.38
C LYS A 63 2.14 -6.16 -0.79
N LEU A 64 2.01 -4.87 -0.51
CA LEU A 64 3.10 -3.89 -0.74
C LEU A 64 4.41 -4.26 -0.04
N LYS A 65 4.33 -4.82 1.18
CA LYS A 65 5.52 -5.25 1.95
C LYS A 65 6.34 -6.33 1.26
N LEU A 66 5.75 -7.08 0.34
CA LEU A 66 6.45 -8.12 -0.44
C LEU A 66 7.41 -7.52 -1.48
N PHE A 67 7.14 -6.29 -1.93
CA PHE A 67 7.89 -5.64 -3.01
C PHE A 67 8.77 -4.50 -2.49
N ASP A 68 8.24 -3.67 -1.59
CA ASP A 68 8.97 -2.57 -1.00
C ASP A 68 8.55 -2.41 0.46
N MET A 69 9.30 -3.09 1.34
CA MET A 69 9.04 -3.09 2.77
C MET A 69 9.12 -1.68 3.37
N GLU A 70 10.10 -0.88 2.96
CA GLU A 70 10.33 0.44 3.55
C GLU A 70 9.19 1.39 3.18
N ALA A 71 8.82 1.45 1.89
CA ALA A 71 7.71 2.27 1.43
C ALA A 71 6.37 1.80 2.04
N ALA A 72 6.12 0.49 2.11
CA ALA A 72 4.92 -0.06 2.70
C ALA A 72 4.79 0.30 4.19
N ILE A 73 5.89 0.28 4.95
CA ILE A 73 5.90 0.75 6.35
C ILE A 73 5.56 2.24 6.42
N LYS A 74 6.10 3.08 5.52
CA LYS A 74 5.75 4.51 5.48
C LYS A 74 4.26 4.73 5.20
N VAL A 75 3.67 3.96 4.27
CA VAL A 75 2.21 3.97 4.02
C VAL A 75 1.45 3.56 5.27
N GLU A 76 1.82 2.46 5.92
CA GLU A 76 1.18 1.95 7.14
C GLU A 76 1.24 2.98 8.29
N ARG A 77 2.39 3.63 8.48
CA ARG A 77 2.54 4.70 9.47
C ARG A 77 1.62 5.87 9.20
N ARG A 78 1.51 6.28 7.93
CA ARG A 78 0.64 7.37 7.53
C ARG A 78 -0.84 7.05 7.80
N LEU A 79 -1.27 5.82 7.53
CA LEU A 79 -2.61 5.31 7.82
C LEU A 79 -2.91 5.23 9.32
N ARG A 80 -1.91 4.91 10.15
CA ARG A 80 -2.07 4.85 11.61
C ARG A 80 -2.00 6.20 12.32
N GLY A 81 -1.79 7.30 11.59
CA GLY A 81 -1.66 8.65 12.16
C GLY A 81 -0.28 8.95 12.77
N TYR A 82 0.76 8.18 12.43
CA TYR A 82 2.13 8.35 12.94
C TYR A 82 3.13 8.70 11.82
N PRO A 83 2.91 9.77 11.03
CA PRO A 83 3.73 10.05 9.84
C PRO A 83 5.22 10.27 10.13
N ASN A 84 5.55 10.77 11.33
CA ASN A 84 6.91 11.21 11.68
C ASN A 84 7.65 10.30 12.66
N TYR A 85 7.07 9.16 13.04
CA TYR A 85 7.67 8.26 14.02
C TYR A 85 8.48 7.15 13.33
N THR A 86 9.65 6.84 13.86
CA THR A 86 10.51 5.73 13.47
C THR A 86 9.91 4.38 13.90
N VAL A 87 10.41 3.27 13.32
CA VAL A 87 9.99 1.91 13.74
C VAL A 87 10.20 1.76 15.25
N GLY A 88 11.38 2.18 15.74
CA GLY A 88 11.73 2.09 17.17
C GLY A 88 10.73 2.82 18.06
N GLU A 89 10.38 4.07 17.75
CA GLU A 89 9.42 4.86 18.54
C GLU A 89 8.03 4.20 18.63
N LEU A 90 7.57 3.56 17.54
CA LEU A 90 6.30 2.84 17.55
C LEU A 90 6.34 1.56 18.40
N TYR A 91 7.45 0.82 18.37
CA TYR A 91 7.64 -0.34 19.25
C TYR A 91 7.62 0.08 20.72
N TRP A 92 8.32 1.17 21.06
CA TRP A 92 8.30 1.74 22.41
C TRP A 92 6.90 2.17 22.86
N MET A 93 6.11 2.78 21.97
CA MET A 93 4.72 3.15 22.28
C MET A 93 3.80 1.95 22.50
N ARG A 94 3.98 0.85 21.74
CA ARG A 94 3.17 -0.37 21.89
C ARG A 94 3.44 -1.11 23.20
N MET A 95 4.66 -1.02 23.74
CA MET A 95 5.04 -1.64 25.01
C MET A 95 4.57 -0.88 26.26
N ARG A 96 4.00 0.33 26.13
CA ARG A 96 3.47 1.13 27.23
C ARG A 96 1.96 0.94 27.50
N LYS A 97 1.27 0.15 26.69
CA LYS A 97 -0.14 -0.24 26.92
C LYS A 97 -0.21 -1.61 27.56
#